data_AF-A0A7Z7Q0F1-F1
#
_entry.id   AF-A0A7Z7Q0F1-F1
#
_cell.length_a   1.000
_cell.length_b   1.000
_cell.length_c   1.000
_cell.angle_alpha   90.00
_cell.angle_beta   90.00
_cell.angle_gamma   90.00
#
_symmetry.space_group_name_H-M   'P 1'
#
loop_
_entity.id
_entity.type
_entity.pdbx_description
1 polymer ?
#
loop_
_entity_poly.entity_id
_entity_poly.type
_entity_poly.pdbx_seq_one_letter_code
_entity_poly.pdbx_strand_id
1 'polypeptide(L)'
;MKLHYKKFNLIKDLLISKLGERVKFSKEFDDETLEIEDSEFWLTANKTELIVGYGINHSHYSEDYDNLDSGIEEVFNLLTCKIRITREIRGSYMTKITVDKELPDGTFNPLSSSRPLFYPFWKKPTTEVTFIEKIINREEIEEDVFDEICKSEKTSII
;
A
#
# COMPACT_ATOMS: atom_id res chain seq x y z
N MET A 1 -1.90 -20.87 -9.68
CA MET A 1 -2.27 -19.55 -9.12
C MET A 1 -1.19 -18.58 -9.57
N LYS A 2 -1.54 -17.40 -10.08
CA LYS A 2 -0.55 -16.38 -10.49
C LYS A 2 0.26 -15.90 -9.27
N LEU A 3 1.47 -15.37 -9.50
CA LEU A 3 2.41 -15.09 -8.42
C LEU A 3 1.86 -14.01 -7.47
N HIS A 4 1.25 -12.94 -8.01
CA HIS A 4 0.63 -11.90 -7.19
C HIS A 4 -0.47 -12.42 -6.25
N TYR A 5 -1.32 -13.36 -6.68
CA TYR A 5 -2.33 -13.96 -5.79
C TYR A 5 -1.68 -14.78 -4.67
N LYS A 6 -0.55 -15.45 -4.94
CA LYS A 6 0.21 -16.14 -3.89
C LYS A 6 0.71 -15.13 -2.84
N LYS A 7 1.33 -14.04 -3.30
CA LYS A 7 1.83 -12.98 -2.42
C LYS A 7 0.72 -12.30 -1.63
N PHE A 8 -0.40 -11.99 -2.27
CA PHE A 8 -1.59 -11.46 -1.64
C PHE A 8 -2.07 -12.36 -0.49
N ASN A 9 -2.20 -13.67 -0.74
CA ASN A 9 -2.66 -14.60 0.29
C ASN A 9 -1.69 -14.69 1.47
N LEU A 10 -0.38 -14.73 1.22
CA LEU A 10 0.61 -14.72 2.31
C LEU A 10 0.54 -13.43 3.14
N ILE A 11 0.40 -12.27 2.49
CA ILE A 11 0.22 -10.98 3.18
C ILE A 11 -1.09 -10.99 3.98
N LYS A 12 -2.19 -11.46 3.39
CA LYS A 12 -3.49 -11.55 4.06
C LYS A 12 -3.40 -12.42 5.31
N ASP A 13 -2.80 -13.60 5.21
CA ASP A 13 -2.66 -14.53 6.33
C ASP A 13 -1.78 -13.94 7.45
N LEU A 14 -0.67 -13.27 7.08
CA LEU A 14 0.17 -12.51 8.02
C LEU A 14 -0.64 -11.41 8.73
N LEU A 15 -1.39 -10.60 7.98
CA LEU A 15 -2.17 -9.50 8.52
C LEU A 15 -3.28 -10.01 9.45
N ILE A 16 -4.00 -11.05 9.07
CA ILE A 16 -5.02 -11.68 9.93
C ILE A 16 -4.38 -12.20 11.21
N SER A 17 -3.20 -12.84 11.12
CA SER A 17 -2.51 -13.34 12.30
C SER A 17 -2.06 -12.23 13.26
N LYS A 18 -1.72 -11.03 12.76
CA LYS A 18 -1.19 -9.93 13.57
C LYS A 18 -2.26 -8.94 14.04
N LEU A 19 -3.29 -8.72 13.23
CA LEU A 19 -4.31 -7.67 13.44
C LEU A 19 -5.70 -8.24 13.72
N GLY A 20 -5.92 -9.55 13.51
CA GLY A 20 -7.18 -10.22 13.81
C GLY A 20 -8.37 -9.58 13.08
N GLU A 21 -9.40 -9.24 13.86
CA GLU A 21 -10.67 -8.71 13.34
C GLU A 21 -10.56 -7.33 12.66
N ARG A 22 -9.44 -6.62 12.85
CA ARG A 22 -9.19 -5.35 12.15
C ARG A 22 -9.02 -5.55 10.65
N VAL A 23 -8.63 -6.74 10.19
CA VAL A 23 -8.52 -7.04 8.76
C VAL A 23 -9.91 -7.38 8.22
N LYS A 24 -10.40 -6.58 7.28
CA LYS A 24 -11.62 -6.89 6.53
C LYS A 24 -11.23 -7.46 5.18
N PHE A 25 -11.86 -8.56 4.80
CA PHE A 25 -11.63 -9.20 3.52
C PHE A 25 -12.94 -9.25 2.74
N SER A 26 -12.88 -8.92 1.46
CA SER A 26 -13.99 -9.02 0.53
C SER A 26 -13.53 -9.66 -0.77
N LYS A 27 -14.48 -10.31 -1.44
CA LYS A 27 -14.28 -10.89 -2.76
C LYS A 27 -15.43 -10.48 -3.65
N GLU A 28 -15.13 -9.68 -4.66
CA GLU A 28 -16.10 -9.20 -5.63
C GLU A 28 -15.66 -9.63 -7.03
N PHE A 29 -16.45 -10.47 -7.69
CA PHE A 29 -16.10 -11.08 -8.97
C PHE A 29 -14.75 -11.81 -8.90
N ASP A 30 -13.72 -11.28 -9.56
CA ASP A 30 -12.37 -11.82 -9.60
C ASP A 30 -11.40 -11.09 -8.65
N ASP A 31 -11.86 -10.02 -8.00
CA ASP A 31 -11.04 -9.16 -7.18
C ASP A 31 -11.12 -9.63 -5.72
N GLU A 32 -9.95 -9.88 -5.14
CA GLU A 32 -9.79 -10.17 -3.72
C GLU A 32 -9.17 -8.94 -3.05
N THR A 33 -9.93 -8.30 -2.17
CA THR A 33 -9.52 -7.05 -1.50
C THR A 33 -9.42 -7.28 0.00
N LEU A 34 -8.36 -6.74 0.59
CA LEU A 34 -8.22 -6.61 2.03
C LEU A 34 -8.06 -5.14 2.42
N GLU A 35 -8.66 -4.78 3.54
CA GLU A 35 -8.62 -3.46 4.14
C GLU A 35 -8.30 -3.59 5.64
N ILE A 36 -7.73 -2.55 6.23
CA ILE A 36 -7.45 -2.51 7.67
C ILE A 36 -8.32 -1.44 8.32
N GLU A 37 -9.09 -1.86 9.32
CA GLU A 37 -9.91 -0.96 10.14
C GLU A 37 -9.05 0.13 10.79
N ASP A 38 -9.59 1.36 10.80
CA ASP A 38 -8.93 2.59 11.24
C ASP A 38 -7.68 3.00 10.43
N SER A 39 -7.57 2.52 9.18
CA SER A 39 -6.52 2.91 8.23
C SER A 39 -7.12 3.18 6.85
N GLU A 40 -6.44 3.99 6.04
CA GLU A 40 -6.78 4.13 4.61
C GLU A 40 -6.06 3.08 3.75
N PHE A 41 -5.28 2.18 4.35
CA PHE A 41 -4.58 1.10 3.63
C PHE A 41 -5.55 0.06 3.07
N TRP A 42 -5.33 -0.32 1.82
CA TRP A 42 -6.00 -1.43 1.17
C TRP A 42 -5.07 -2.12 0.16
N LEU A 43 -5.36 -3.39 -0.10
CA LEU A 43 -4.61 -4.21 -1.04
C LEU A 43 -5.60 -5.06 -1.83
N THR A 44 -5.47 -5.09 -3.15
CA THR A 44 -6.33 -5.88 -4.03
C THR A 44 -5.48 -6.78 -4.93
N ALA A 45 -5.87 -8.03 -5.09
CA ALA A 45 -5.37 -8.89 -6.16
C ALA A 45 -6.50 -9.18 -7.15
N ASN A 46 -6.27 -8.85 -8.41
CA ASN A 46 -7.20 -9.13 -9.52
C ASN A 46 -6.55 -10.11 -10.51
N LYS A 47 -7.21 -10.38 -11.64
CA LYS A 47 -6.74 -11.32 -12.67
C LYS A 47 -5.32 -11.05 -13.20
N THR A 48 -4.85 -9.82 -13.11
CA THR A 48 -3.64 -9.34 -13.80
C THR A 48 -2.57 -8.82 -12.86
N GLU A 49 -2.92 -8.34 -11.67
CA GLU A 49 -2.04 -7.49 -10.88
C GLU A 49 -2.41 -7.49 -9.38
N LEU A 50 -1.42 -7.08 -8.59
CA LEU A 50 -1.54 -6.62 -7.22
C LEU A 50 -1.66 -5.10 -7.22
N ILE A 51 -2.70 -4.56 -6.60
CA ILE A 51 -2.92 -3.12 -6.46
C ILE A 51 -2.74 -2.76 -4.99
N VAL A 52 -1.74 -1.93 -4.71
CA VAL A 52 -1.40 -1.47 -3.35
C VAL A 52 -1.93 -0.04 -3.20
N GLY A 53 -2.73 0.20 -2.17
CA GLY A 53 -3.41 1.48 -2.00
C GLY A 53 -3.37 2.08 -0.60
N TYR A 54 -3.42 3.41 -0.56
CA TYR A 54 -3.61 4.20 0.64
C TYR A 54 -4.52 5.40 0.33
N GLY A 55 -5.78 5.31 0.77
CA GLY A 55 -6.83 6.24 0.39
C GLY A 55 -7.08 6.17 -1.11
N ILE A 56 -7.00 7.31 -1.81
CA ILE A 56 -7.13 7.34 -3.27
C ILE A 56 -5.83 7.01 -4.02
N ASN A 57 -4.68 7.08 -3.35
CA ASN A 57 -3.41 6.76 -3.97
C ASN A 57 -3.29 5.25 -4.11
N HIS A 58 -2.92 4.79 -5.29
CA HIS A 58 -2.65 3.39 -5.52
C HIS A 58 -1.68 3.20 -6.68
N SER A 59 -1.00 2.06 -6.64
CA SER A 59 -0.02 1.63 -7.62
C SER A 59 -0.31 0.18 -8.02
N HIS A 60 -0.05 -0.12 -9.29
CA HIS A 60 -0.34 -1.41 -9.90
C HIS A 60 0.96 -2.20 -10.13
N TYR A 61 0.97 -3.45 -9.70
CA TYR A 61 2.14 -4.31 -9.70
C TYR A 61 1.84 -5.67 -10.30
N SER A 62 2.70 -6.19 -11.16
CA SER A 62 2.56 -7.53 -11.69
C SER A 62 3.93 -8.17 -11.98
N GLU A 63 3.93 -9.49 -12.00
CA GLU A 63 5.08 -10.26 -12.46
C GLU A 63 5.40 -10.00 -13.94
N ASP A 64 4.40 -9.64 -14.75
CA ASP A 64 4.55 -9.38 -16.18
C ASP A 64 5.36 -8.08 -16.45
N TYR A 65 5.41 -7.17 -15.47
CA TYR A 65 6.17 -5.92 -15.53
C TYR A 65 7.44 -5.94 -14.66
N ASP A 66 7.83 -7.09 -14.10
CA ASP A 66 9.00 -7.27 -13.23
C ASP A 66 9.06 -6.25 -12.07
N ASN A 67 7.88 -5.85 -11.57
CA ASN A 67 7.76 -4.85 -10.51
C ASN A 67 7.01 -5.37 -9.28
N LEU A 68 6.59 -6.65 -9.26
CA LEU A 68 5.84 -7.24 -8.17
C LEU A 68 6.56 -7.12 -6.82
N ASP A 69 7.87 -7.40 -6.78
CA ASP A 69 8.67 -7.32 -5.56
C ASP A 69 8.70 -5.89 -4.97
N SER A 70 8.72 -4.86 -5.83
CA SER A 70 8.59 -3.46 -5.41
C SER A 70 7.22 -3.18 -4.81
N GLY A 71 6.16 -3.80 -5.33
CA GLY A 71 4.82 -3.72 -4.75
C GLY A 71 4.74 -4.36 -3.36
N ILE A 72 5.41 -5.50 -3.16
CA ILE A 72 5.56 -6.12 -1.84
C ILE A 72 6.29 -5.18 -0.87
N GLU A 73 7.37 -4.54 -1.32
CA GLU A 73 8.07 -3.55 -0.50
C GLU A 73 7.17 -2.37 -0.14
N GLU A 74 6.37 -1.85 -1.08
CA GLU A 74 5.41 -0.77 -0.83
C GLU A 74 4.37 -1.17 0.23
N VAL A 75 3.83 -2.40 0.18
CA VAL A 75 2.93 -2.92 1.21
C VAL A 75 3.57 -2.81 2.59
N PHE A 76 4.80 -3.33 2.77
CA PHE A 76 5.45 -3.29 4.08
C PHE A 76 5.84 -1.88 4.52
N ASN A 77 6.23 -1.01 3.59
CA ASN A 77 6.47 0.39 3.89
C ASN A 77 5.20 1.08 4.43
N LEU A 78 4.05 0.86 3.82
CA LEU A 78 2.77 1.44 4.27
C LEU A 78 2.29 0.86 5.61
N LEU A 79 2.64 -0.39 5.93
CA LEU A 79 2.26 -1.04 7.18
C LEU A 79 3.18 -0.67 8.35
N THR A 80 4.48 -0.51 8.10
CA THR A 80 5.52 -0.48 9.15
C THR A 80 6.21 0.85 9.35
N CYS A 81 6.14 1.76 8.38
CA CYS A 81 6.65 3.11 8.53
C CYS A 81 5.57 4.04 9.07
N LYS A 82 5.99 5.05 9.83
CA LYS A 82 5.18 6.25 9.99
C LYS A 82 5.03 6.92 8.64
N ILE A 83 3.83 7.37 8.31
CA ILE A 83 3.56 8.03 7.03
C ILE A 83 3.11 9.47 7.24
N ARG A 84 3.51 10.33 6.31
CA ARG A 84 3.06 11.71 6.21
C ARG A 84 2.18 11.85 4.99
N ILE A 85 0.95 12.30 5.21
CA ILE A 85 -0.01 12.60 4.16
C ILE A 85 -0.04 14.11 3.97
N THR A 86 0.25 14.58 2.77
CA THR A 86 0.14 16.00 2.42
C THR A 86 -0.97 16.18 1.40
N ARG A 87 -1.98 16.97 1.74
CA ARG A 87 -3.11 17.30 0.85
C ARG A 87 -3.02 18.76 0.43
N GLU A 88 -3.01 19.01 -0.87
CA GLU A 88 -3.22 20.35 -1.44
C GLU A 88 -4.71 20.52 -1.72
N ILE A 89 -5.31 21.60 -1.21
CA ILE A 89 -6.75 21.84 -1.26
C ILE A 89 -7.03 23.22 -1.85
N ARG A 90 -7.93 23.29 -2.82
CA ARG A 90 -8.44 24.54 -3.43
C ARG A 90 -9.95 24.66 -3.21
N GLY A 91 -10.34 25.48 -2.23
CA GLY A 91 -11.72 25.55 -1.77
C GLY A 91 -12.12 24.25 -1.08
N SER A 92 -13.02 23.47 -1.69
CA SER A 92 -13.49 22.18 -1.18
C SER A 92 -12.93 20.99 -1.96
N TYR A 93 -11.97 21.21 -2.85
CA TYR A 93 -11.42 20.18 -3.74
C TYR A 93 -9.98 19.88 -3.37
N MET A 94 -9.68 18.60 -3.16
CA MET A 94 -8.30 18.11 -3.08
C MET A 94 -7.71 18.06 -4.50
N THR A 95 -6.59 18.75 -4.71
CA THR A 95 -5.93 18.91 -6.02
C THR A 95 -4.68 18.05 -6.15
N LYS A 96 -4.07 17.72 -5.01
CA LYS A 96 -2.95 16.80 -4.92
C LYS A 96 -2.98 16.12 -3.56
N ILE A 97 -2.63 14.85 -3.54
CA ILE A 97 -2.33 14.11 -2.32
C ILE A 97 -0.99 13.40 -2.51
N THR A 98 -0.12 13.49 -1.51
CA THR A 98 1.12 12.71 -1.44
C THR A 98 1.13 11.90 -0.15
N VAL A 99 1.62 10.68 -0.26
CA VAL A 99 1.91 9.82 0.88
C VAL A 99 3.41 9.60 0.87
N ASP A 100 4.07 9.98 1.97
CA ASP A 100 5.51 9.84 2.16
C ASP A 100 5.77 8.90 3.34
N LYS A 101 6.83 8.07 3.28
CA LYS A 101 7.31 7.27 4.41
C LYS A 101 8.40 7.98 5.17
N GLU A 102 8.39 7.85 6.50
CA GLU A 102 9.52 8.24 7.35
C GLU A 102 10.69 7.26 7.17
N LEU A 103 11.89 7.80 7.05
CA LEU A 103 13.15 7.07 7.01
C LEU A 103 13.79 7.00 8.41
N PRO A 104 14.79 6.14 8.63
CA PRO A 104 15.47 6.03 9.92
C PRO A 104 16.14 7.32 10.43
N ASP A 105 16.47 8.25 9.52
CA ASP A 105 17.03 9.56 9.86
C ASP A 105 15.97 10.63 10.18
N GLY A 106 14.67 10.26 10.18
CA GLY A 106 13.53 11.14 10.42
C GLY A 106 13.12 11.99 9.20
N THR A 107 13.78 11.81 8.05
CA THR A 107 13.34 12.45 6.80
C THR A 107 12.20 11.66 6.14
N PHE A 108 11.54 12.27 5.15
CA PHE A 108 10.38 11.67 4.49
C PHE A 108 10.63 11.52 2.99
N ASN A 109 10.44 10.30 2.49
CA ASN A 109 10.54 9.99 1.06
C ASN A 109 9.16 9.71 0.46
N PRO A 110 8.85 10.22 -0.74
CA PRO A 110 7.60 9.94 -1.41
C PRO A 110 7.41 8.44 -1.66
N LEU A 111 6.23 7.92 -1.29
CA LEU A 111 5.75 6.61 -1.72
C LEU A 111 4.85 6.75 -2.94
N SER A 112 3.85 7.63 -2.86
CA SER A 112 2.86 7.78 -3.93
C SER A 112 2.29 9.19 -4.00
N SER A 113 1.75 9.55 -5.17
CA SER A 113 1.03 10.81 -5.33
C SER A 113 -0.07 10.72 -6.37
N SER A 114 -1.22 11.33 -6.06
CA SER A 114 -2.33 11.48 -7.00
C SER A 114 -2.70 12.94 -7.20
N ARG A 115 -3.22 13.25 -8.38
CA ARG A 115 -3.72 14.59 -8.75
C ARG A 115 -5.10 14.44 -9.39
N PRO A 116 -6.19 14.61 -8.63
CA PRO A 116 -7.53 14.66 -9.20
C PRO A 116 -7.62 15.76 -10.28
N LEU A 117 -8.26 15.46 -11.42
CA LEU A 117 -8.24 16.35 -12.59
C LEU A 117 -9.10 17.61 -12.44
N PHE A 118 -10.20 17.56 -11.69
CA PHE A 118 -11.22 18.62 -11.70
C PHE A 118 -11.20 19.43 -10.41
N TYR A 119 -10.61 20.63 -10.47
CA TYR A 119 -10.56 21.56 -9.34
C TYR A 119 -10.59 23.03 -9.79
N PRO A 120 -11.08 23.94 -8.94
CA PRO A 120 -11.13 25.36 -9.23
C PRO A 120 -9.71 25.98 -9.14
N PHE A 121 -9.02 26.05 -10.28
CA PHE A 121 -7.65 26.56 -10.36
C PHE A 121 -7.48 28.02 -9.88
N TRP A 122 -8.56 28.81 -9.90
CA TRP A 122 -8.57 30.21 -9.45
C TRP A 122 -8.63 30.37 -7.92
N LYS A 123 -8.97 29.33 -7.17
CA LYS A 123 -8.92 29.38 -5.70
C LYS A 123 -7.48 29.21 -5.23
N LYS A 124 -7.09 29.96 -4.20
CA LYS A 124 -5.76 29.82 -3.56
C LYS A 124 -5.62 28.41 -2.95
N PRO A 125 -4.49 27.74 -3.13
CA PRO A 125 -4.25 26.45 -2.49
C PRO A 125 -3.97 26.64 -1.00
N THR A 126 -4.37 25.64 -0.22
CA THR A 126 -4.00 25.43 1.17
C THR A 126 -3.38 24.05 1.30
N THR A 127 -2.53 23.85 2.30
CA THR A 127 -1.86 22.57 2.54
C THR A 127 -2.24 22.06 3.90
N GLU A 128 -2.70 20.81 3.94
CA GLU A 128 -2.94 20.08 5.17
C GLU A 128 -1.93 18.93 5.25
N VAL A 129 -1.35 18.75 6.43
CA VAL A 129 -0.39 17.69 6.71
C VAL A 129 -0.90 16.86 7.87
N THR A 130 -0.97 15.55 7.67
CA THR A 130 -1.36 14.58 8.69
C THR A 130 -0.28 13.53 8.83
N PHE A 131 -0.01 13.11 10.06
CA PHE A 131 0.90 12.01 10.34
C PHE A 131 0.08 10.82 10.83
N ILE A 132 0.32 9.66 10.24
CA ILE A 132 -0.28 8.40 10.66
C ILE A 132 0.85 7.53 11.18
N GLU A 133 0.67 7.03 12.41
CA GLU A 133 1.61 6.10 13.02
C GLU A 133 1.57 4.73 12.32
N LYS A 134 2.66 3.98 12.44
CA LYS A 134 2.77 2.62 11.88
C LYS A 134 1.64 1.71 12.37
N ILE A 135 1.17 0.81 11.49
CA ILE A 135 0.10 -0.14 11.78
C ILE A 135 0.65 -1.36 12.53
N ILE A 136 1.85 -1.82 12.14
CA ILE A 136 2.56 -2.95 12.74
C ILE A 136 4.03 -2.56 12.93
N ASN A 137 4.65 -2.98 14.03
CA ASN A 137 6.10 -2.84 14.18
C ASN A 137 6.83 -3.78 13.23
N ARG A 138 7.88 -3.30 12.55
CA ARG A 138 8.64 -4.12 11.60
C ARG A 138 9.21 -5.37 12.26
N GLU A 139 9.59 -5.26 13.52
CA GLU A 139 10.15 -6.32 14.37
C GLU A 139 9.12 -7.41 14.72
N GLU A 140 7.82 -7.14 14.59
CA GLU A 140 6.76 -8.13 14.82
C GLU A 140 6.52 -9.03 13.60
N ILE A 141 7.11 -8.70 12.45
CA ILE A 141 7.04 -9.52 11.24
C ILE A 141 8.24 -10.45 11.24
N GLU A 142 7.97 -11.77 11.34
CA GLU A 142 9.01 -12.78 11.33
C GLU A 142 9.81 -12.72 10.02
N GLU A 143 11.14 -12.76 10.13
CA GLU A 143 12.06 -12.62 9.00
C GLU A 143 11.84 -13.73 7.96
N ASP A 144 11.61 -14.96 8.40
CA ASP A 144 11.31 -16.09 7.51
C ASP A 144 10.02 -15.87 6.70
N VAL A 145 8.98 -15.30 7.33
CA VAL A 145 7.71 -14.96 6.67
C VAL A 145 7.91 -13.83 5.69
N PHE A 146 8.65 -12.79 6.07
CA PHE A 146 8.99 -11.71 5.16
C PHE A 146 9.77 -12.21 3.95
N ASP A 147 10.78 -13.05 4.16
CA ASP A 147 11.58 -13.65 3.10
C ASP A 147 10.76 -14.54 2.19
N GLU A 148 9.80 -15.31 2.72
CA GLU A 148 8.86 -16.08 1.90
C GLU A 148 8.00 -15.18 1.00
N ILE A 149 7.52 -14.07 1.54
CA ILE A 149 6.75 -13.08 0.80
C ILE A 149 7.63 -12.33 -0.20
N CYS A 150 8.92 -12.13 0.05
CA CYS A 150 9.84 -11.44 -0.85
C CYS A 150 10.56 -12.34 -1.87
N LYS A 151 10.58 -13.67 -1.69
CA LYS A 151 11.21 -14.59 -2.65
C LYS A 151 10.48 -14.56 -4.00
N SER A 152 11.11 -14.06 -5.06
CA SER A 152 10.68 -14.35 -6.43
C SER A 152 10.87 -15.85 -6.70
N GLU A 153 9.88 -16.51 -7.30
CA GLU A 153 10.02 -17.91 -7.72
C GLU A 153 10.97 -18.00 -8.94
N LYS A 154 12.25 -17.69 -8.77
CA LYS A 154 13.30 -18.08 -9.71
C LYS A 154 13.78 -19.49 -9.40
N THR A 155 12.88 -20.46 -9.57
CA THR A 155 13.24 -21.88 -9.69
C THR A 155 12.21 -22.52 -10.62
N SER A 156 12.50 -22.75 -11.90
CA SER A 156 13.31 -23.89 -12.32
C SER A 156 13.76 -23.71 -13.77
N ILE A 157 15.07 -23.68 -14.00
CA ILE A 157 15.64 -24.16 -15.26
C ILE A 157 16.54 -25.32 -14.85
N ILE A 158 16.05 -26.54 -15.04
CA ILE A 158 16.86 -27.75 -15.13
C ILE A 158 17.24 -27.89 -16.60
#